data_AF-X0QFL7-F1
#
_entry.id   AF-X0QFL7-F1
#
_cell.length_a   1.000
_cell.length_b   1.000
_cell.length_c   1.000
_cell.angle_alpha   90.00
_cell.angle_beta   90.00
_cell.angle_gamma   90.00
#
_symmetry.space_group_name_H-M   'P 1'
#
loop_
_entity.id
_entity.type
_entity.pdbx_description
1 polymer ?
#
loop_
_entity_poly.entity_id
_entity_poly.type
_entity_poly.pdbx_seq_one_letter_code
_entity_poly.pdbx_strand_id
1 'polypeptide(L)'
;MINLGTNGPPTKHDINSVLKTVGSKRQIFWINTRVPRHWQNTTNRLISQTAKKHANVHVVNWYRASKGHAGWFASDRVHVDLTGAIHYTHTLAAEIAKDLN
;
A
#
# COMPACT_ATOMS: atom_id res chain seq x y z
N MET A 1 -0.49 -9.68 -2.72
CA MET A 1 -0.84 -8.29 -2.32
C MET A 1 -0.56 -8.14 -0.83
N ILE A 2 -0.03 -6.99 -0.40
CA ILE A 2 0.15 -6.62 1.01
C ILE A 2 -0.61 -5.32 1.27
N ASN A 3 -1.49 -5.34 2.27
CA ASN A 3 -2.21 -4.18 2.80
C ASN A 3 -1.90 -4.02 4.30
N LEU A 4 -0.64 -3.71 4.62
CA LEU A 4 -0.17 -3.53 5.98
C LEU A 4 0.49 -2.15 6.11
N GLY A 5 0.29 -1.52 7.27
CA GLY A 5 0.84 -0.20 7.59
C GLY A 5 -0.18 0.80 8.18
N THR A 6 -1.48 0.58 7.95
CA THR A 6 -2.55 1.47 8.42
C THR A 6 -2.63 1.48 9.95
N ASN A 7 -2.58 0.30 10.55
CA ASN A 7 -2.71 0.09 12.00
C ASN A 7 -1.39 0.14 12.77
N GLY A 8 -0.30 0.54 12.11
CA GLY A 8 1.02 0.68 12.72
C GLY A 8 2.13 0.59 11.67
N PRO A 9 3.28 1.27 11.87
CA PRO A 9 4.40 1.19 10.94
C PRO A 9 5.06 -0.19 10.99
N PRO A 10 5.36 -0.82 9.83
CA PRO A 10 6.22 -2.00 9.83
C PRO A 10 7.65 -1.61 10.20
N THR A 11 8.33 -2.48 10.93
CA THR A 11 9.77 -2.36 11.12
C THR A 11 10.53 -2.88 9.89
N LYS A 12 11.83 -2.57 9.80
CA LYS A 12 12.70 -3.18 8.78
C LYS A 12 12.78 -4.71 8.93
N HIS A 13 12.69 -5.21 10.16
CA HIS A 13 12.68 -6.65 10.42
C HIS A 13 11.42 -7.31 9.84
N ASP A 14 10.25 -6.72 10.06
CA ASP A 14 8.98 -7.21 9.52
C ASP A 14 9.01 -7.24 7.99
N ILE A 15 9.48 -6.15 7.36
CA ILE A 15 9.65 -6.07 5.90
C ILE A 15 10.54 -7.21 5.40
N ASN A 16 11.73 -7.38 5.96
CA ASN A 16 12.67 -8.41 5.54
C ASN A 16 12.11 -9.82 5.72
N SER A 17 11.38 -10.06 6.83
CA SER A 17 10.74 -11.34 7.11
C SER A 17 9.66 -11.68 6.07
N VAL A 18 8.84 -10.69 5.70
CA VAL A 18 7.83 -10.85 4.65
C VAL A 18 8.48 -11.13 3.29
N LEU A 19 9.50 -10.35 2.90
CA LEU A 19 10.19 -10.55 1.61
C LEU A 19 10.85 -11.93 1.52
N LYS A 20 11.48 -12.37 2.61
CA LYS A 20 12.08 -13.71 2.70
C LYS A 20 11.02 -14.81 2.56
N THR A 21 9.90 -14.68 3.26
CA THR A 21 8.81 -15.66 3.25
C THR A 21 8.14 -15.74 1.87
N VAL A 22 7.88 -14.60 1.24
CA VAL A 22 7.27 -14.56 -0.10
C VAL A 22 8.22 -15.10 -1.16
N GLY A 23 9.51 -14.78 -1.06
CA GLY A 23 10.55 -15.16 -2.01
C GLY A 23 10.55 -14.32 -3.29
N SER A 24 11.62 -14.41 -4.06
CA SER A 24 11.83 -13.59 -5.27
C SER A 24 11.02 -14.03 -6.50
N LYS A 25 10.43 -15.23 -6.49
CA LYS A 25 9.65 -15.78 -7.62
C LYS A 25 8.22 -15.24 -7.72
N ARG A 26 7.78 -14.42 -6.76
CA ARG A 26 6.42 -13.88 -6.70
C ARG A 26 6.46 -12.36 -6.74
N GLN A 27 5.48 -11.77 -7.42
CA GLN A 27 5.28 -10.33 -7.42
C GLN A 27 4.57 -9.88 -6.13
N ILE A 28 5.03 -8.78 -5.54
CA ILE A 28 4.53 -8.20 -4.31
C ILE A 28 3.94 -6.82 -4.62
N PHE A 29 2.62 -6.74 -4.68
CA PHE A 29 1.91 -5.47 -4.76
C PHE A 29 1.63 -4.96 -3.34
N TRP A 30 2.38 -3.95 -2.89
CA TRP A 30 2.24 -3.34 -1.58
C TRP A 30 1.52 -1.99 -1.67
N ILE A 31 0.38 -1.90 -1.00
CA ILE A 31 -0.46 -0.70 -0.98
C ILE A 31 0.04 0.27 0.09
N ASN A 32 0.34 1.50 -0.33
CA ASN A 32 0.77 2.54 0.61
C ASN A 32 -0.44 3.17 1.34
N THR A 33 -0.21 3.79 2.49
CA THR A 33 -1.28 4.15 3.42
C THR A 33 -1.73 5.61 3.26
N ARG A 34 -3.02 5.86 3.44
CA ARG A 34 -3.57 7.17 3.81
C ARG A 34 -4.26 7.01 5.17
N VAL A 35 -3.66 7.57 6.21
CA VAL A 35 -4.16 7.50 7.58
C VAL A 35 -3.70 8.77 8.33
N PRO A 36 -4.58 9.47 9.06
CA PRO A 36 -4.20 10.65 9.84
C PRO A 36 -3.46 10.26 11.13
N ARG A 37 -2.27 9.66 10.98
CA ARG A 37 -1.41 9.19 12.07
C ARG A 37 0.03 9.58 11.79
N HIS A 38 0.80 9.83 12.86
CA HIS A 38 2.18 10.34 12.77
C HIS A 38 3.12 9.41 11.97
N TRP A 39 2.80 8.11 11.89
CA TRP A 39 3.61 7.13 11.17
C TRP A 39 3.36 7.05 9.66
N GLN A 40 2.26 7.61 9.12
CA GLN A 40 1.87 7.45 7.70
C GLN A 40 3.04 7.71 6.74
N ASN A 41 3.71 8.84 6.90
CA ASN A 41 4.79 9.25 5.99
C ASN A 41 6.03 8.37 6.14
N THR A 42 6.32 7.88 7.36
CA THR A 42 7.42 6.94 7.60
C THR A 42 7.13 5.59 6.97
N THR A 43 5.91 5.05 7.14
CA THR A 43 5.45 3.82 6.50
C THR A 43 5.54 3.91 4.97
N ASN A 44 5.02 4.98 4.37
CA ASN A 44 5.04 5.15 2.92
C ASN A 44 6.46 5.29 2.36
N ARG A 45 7.37 5.95 3.09
CA ARG A 45 8.80 5.99 2.73
C ARG A 45 9.43 4.61 2.77
N LEU A 46 9.17 3.81 3.80
CA LEU A 46 9.70 2.45 3.90
C LEU A 46 9.21 1.58 2.74
N ILE A 47 7.91 1.60 2.43
CA ILE A 47 7.34 0.86 1.29
C ILE A 47 8.03 1.27 -0.02
N SER A 48 8.18 2.58 -0.27
CA SER A 48 8.84 3.07 -1.48
C SER A 48 10.33 2.68 -1.54
N GLN A 49 11.05 2.75 -0.43
CA GLN A 49 12.45 2.33 -0.37
C GLN A 49 12.62 0.83 -0.61
N THR A 50 11.69 0.01 -0.12
CA THR A 50 11.66 -1.43 -0.38
C THR A 50 11.45 -1.70 -1.87
N ALA A 51 10.46 -1.07 -2.49
CA ALA A 51 10.20 -1.21 -3.93
C ALA A 51 11.41 -0.82 -4.80
N LYS A 52 12.15 0.23 -4.41
CA LYS A 52 13.38 0.63 -5.11
C LYS A 52 14.51 -0.42 -5.02
N LYS A 53 14.51 -1.27 -4.01
CA LYS A 53 15.56 -2.29 -3.76
C LYS A 53 15.21 -3.67 -4.31
N HIS A 54 13.92 -3.93 -4.53
CA HIS A 54 13.43 -5.26 -4.90
C HIS A 54 12.55 -5.14 -6.14
N ALA A 55 13.04 -5.61 -7.28
CA ALA A 55 12.36 -5.51 -8.57
C ALA A 55 10.99 -6.21 -8.60
N ASN A 56 10.76 -7.19 -7.71
CA ASN A 56 9.48 -7.88 -7.57
C ASN A 56 8.53 -7.20 -6.58
N VAL A 57 8.81 -5.97 -6.14
CA VAL A 57 7.97 -5.20 -5.21
C VAL A 57 7.44 -3.95 -5.90
N HIS A 58 6.12 -3.92 -6.08
CA HIS A 58 5.37 -2.86 -6.76
C HIS A 58 4.57 -2.04 -5.75
N VAL A 59 4.56 -0.72 -5.92
CA VAL A 59 3.81 0.18 -5.03
C VAL A 59 2.45 0.52 -5.63
N VAL A 60 1.39 0.06 -4.98
CA VAL A 60 0.03 0.51 -5.27
C VAL A 60 -0.20 1.84 -4.55
N ASN A 61 -0.27 2.94 -5.30
CA ASN A 61 -0.23 4.29 -4.74
C ASN A 61 -1.60 4.84 -4.30
N TRP A 62 -2.23 4.17 -3.34
CA TRP A 62 -3.48 4.60 -2.72
C TRP A 62 -3.40 5.99 -2.09
N TYR A 63 -2.26 6.36 -1.48
CA TYR A 63 -2.02 7.68 -0.91
C TYR A 63 -2.15 8.81 -1.95
N ARG A 64 -1.73 8.58 -3.20
CA ARG A 64 -1.96 9.55 -4.27
C ARG A 64 -3.40 9.47 -4.76
N ALA A 65 -3.90 8.27 -5.04
CA ALA A 65 -5.22 8.04 -5.62
C ALA A 65 -6.36 8.64 -4.78
N SER A 66 -6.29 8.51 -3.45
CA SER A 66 -7.33 9.01 -2.54
C SER A 66 -7.22 10.51 -2.20
N LYS A 67 -6.28 11.26 -2.83
CA LYS A 67 -6.00 12.64 -2.42
C LYS A 67 -7.15 13.54 -2.84
N GLY A 68 -7.71 14.28 -1.89
CA GLY A 68 -8.86 15.15 -2.14
C GLY A 68 -10.22 14.42 -2.09
N HIS A 69 -10.23 13.12 -1.87
CA HIS A 69 -11.44 12.31 -1.83
C HIS A 69 -11.85 11.98 -0.39
N ALA A 70 -12.18 13.00 0.40
CA ALA A 70 -12.61 12.81 1.79
C ALA A 70 -13.88 11.93 1.90
N GLY A 71 -14.77 11.99 0.91
CA GLY A 71 -15.99 11.17 0.84
C GLY A 71 -15.75 9.69 0.51
N TRP A 72 -14.50 9.24 0.34
CA TRP A 72 -14.16 7.81 0.21
C TRP A 72 -13.87 7.15 1.56
N PHE A 73 -13.93 7.91 2.65
CA PHE A 73 -13.60 7.45 3.99
C PHE A 73 -14.75 7.66 4.95
N ALA A 74 -14.82 6.80 5.96
CA ALA A 74 -15.61 7.04 7.15
C ALA A 74 -15.09 8.27 7.92
N SER A 75 -15.84 8.68 8.95
CA SER A 75 -15.54 9.88 9.75
C SER A 75 -14.15 9.86 10.41
N ASP A 76 -13.60 8.68 10.68
CA ASP A 76 -12.26 8.52 11.26
C ASP A 76 -11.11 8.74 10.27
N ARG A 77 -11.43 8.85 8.96
CA ARG A 77 -10.48 9.01 7.85
C ARG A 77 -9.47 7.86 7.75
N VAL A 78 -9.81 6.69 8.31
CA VAL A 78 -9.03 5.45 8.25
C VAL A 78 -9.79 4.41 7.43
N HIS A 79 -11.03 4.12 7.81
CA HIS A 79 -11.85 3.14 7.11
C HIS A 79 -12.35 3.72 5.79
N VAL A 80 -12.28 2.94 4.72
CA VAL A 80 -12.94 3.28 3.45
C VAL A 80 -14.41 2.86 3.51
N ASP A 81 -15.28 3.66 2.91
CA ASP A 81 -16.68 3.29 2.68
C ASP A 81 -16.81 2.44 1.40
N LEU A 82 -18.05 2.15 0.96
CA LEU A 82 -18.26 1.40 -0.29
C LEU A 82 -17.69 2.14 -1.52
N THR A 83 -17.84 3.46 -1.57
CA THR A 83 -17.29 4.28 -2.65
C THR A 83 -15.76 4.18 -2.67
N GLY A 84 -15.13 4.37 -1.52
CA GLY A 84 -13.70 4.24 -1.35
C GLY A 84 -13.19 2.84 -1.65
N ALA A 85 -13.92 1.79 -1.28
CA ALA A 85 -13.56 0.41 -1.57
C ALA A 85 -13.50 0.14 -3.09
N ILE A 86 -14.43 0.67 -3.88
CA ILE A 86 -14.40 0.57 -5.35
C ILE A 86 -13.15 1.25 -5.92
N HIS A 87 -12.84 2.47 -5.48
CA HIS A 87 -11.64 3.17 -5.96
C HIS A 87 -10.34 2.54 -5.47
N TYR A 88 -10.34 1.98 -4.27
CA TYR A 88 -9.23 1.24 -3.70
C TYR A 88 -8.91 0.00 -4.55
N THR A 89 -9.93 -0.81 -4.88
CA THR A 89 -9.76 -2.00 -5.71
C THR A 89 -9.39 -1.65 -7.15
N HIS A 90 -9.95 -0.59 -7.74
CA HIS A 90 -9.53 -0.07 -9.04
C HIS A 90 -8.05 0.34 -9.04
N THR A 91 -7.58 1.03 -8.00
CA THR A 91 -6.16 1.44 -7.89
C THR A 91 -5.24 0.22 -7.85
N LEU A 92 -5.63 -0.82 -7.11
CA LEU A 92 -4.91 -2.09 -7.05
C LEU A 92 -4.91 -2.82 -8.40
N ALA A 93 -6.07 -2.99 -9.01
CA ALA A 93 -6.22 -3.70 -10.28
C ALA A 93 -5.43 -3.03 -11.40
N ALA A 94 -5.45 -1.69 -11.45
CA ALA A 94 -4.69 -0.92 -12.43
C ALA A 94 -3.17 -1.09 -12.28
N GLU A 95 -2.66 -1.27 -11.06
CA GLU A 95 -1.23 -1.55 -10.84
C GLU A 95 -0.88 -2.98 -11.24
N ILE A 96 -1.71 -3.97 -10.88
CA ILE A 96 -1.50 -5.38 -11.25
C ILE A 96 -1.50 -5.55 -12.78
N ALA A 97 -2.40 -4.86 -13.49
CA ALA A 97 -2.51 -4.95 -14.93
C ALA A 97 -1.25 -4.50 -15.69
N LYS A 98 -0.41 -3.64 -15.08
CA LYS A 98 0.88 -3.22 -15.69
C LYS A 98 1.92 -4.34 -15.73
N ASP A 99 1.78 -5.32 -14.84
CA ASP A 99 2.73 -6.43 -14.66
C ASP A 99 2.30 -7.70 -15.43
N LEU A 100 1.08 -7.70 -15.98
CA LEU A 100 0.51 -8.80 -16.77
C LEU A 100 0.68 -8.61 -18.28
N ASN A 101 1.15 -7.44 -18.72
CA ASN A 101 1.41 -7.08 -20.11
C ASN A 101 2.91 -6.92 -20.33
#